data_AF-A0A7C2H5J2-F1
#
_entry.id   AF-A0A7C2H5J2-F1
#
_cell.length_a   1.000
_cell.length_b   1.000
_cell.length_c   1.000
_cell.angle_alpha   90.00
_cell.angle_beta   90.00
_cell.angle_gamma   90.00
#
_symmetry.space_group_name_H-M   'P 1'
#
loop_
_entity.id
_entity.type
_entity.pdbx_description
1 polymer ?
#
loop_
_entity_poly.entity_id
_entity_poly.type
_entity_poly.pdbx_seq_one_letter_code
_entity_poly.pdbx_strand_id
1 'polypeptide(L)'
;MALGSARRGGGEVKPVLCPQCKAVCTPEDNYCHRCGQYLRLYRLPVEAPRRALAPSGRVAPALMRGGMYLALMALGQWALRQGVRALVSRALAPRQRRPLPAPRRSELPSPTGADDEQSVAFFYSETLVVRRVLRRR
;
A
#
# COMPACT_ATOMS: atom_id res chain seq x y z
N MET A 1 9.67 -56.45 58.15
CA MET A 1 9.39 -55.32 57.25
C MET A 1 10.17 -54.12 57.76
N ALA A 2 11.35 -53.86 57.18
CA ALA A 2 12.22 -52.77 57.59
C ALA A 2 12.07 -51.61 56.59
N LEU A 3 11.53 -50.47 57.04
CA LEU A 3 11.45 -49.24 56.26
C LEU A 3 12.84 -48.58 56.28
N GLY A 4 13.57 -48.73 55.18
CA GLY A 4 14.85 -48.07 54.94
C GLY A 4 14.68 -46.57 54.76
N SER A 5 14.97 -45.82 55.82
CA SER A 5 15.07 -44.35 55.81
C SER A 5 16.33 -43.92 55.06
N ALA A 6 16.20 -43.70 53.75
CA ALA A 6 17.26 -43.13 52.93
C ALA A 6 17.57 -41.69 53.36
N ARG A 7 18.72 -41.50 54.02
CA ARG A 7 19.31 -40.19 54.31
C ARG A 7 19.57 -39.47 52.98
N ARG A 8 18.77 -38.45 52.66
CA ARG A 8 19.09 -37.50 51.60
C ARG A 8 20.27 -36.67 52.08
N GLY A 9 21.41 -36.81 51.41
CA GLY A 9 22.53 -35.88 51.57
C GLY A 9 22.06 -34.48 51.22
N GLY A 10 22.03 -33.59 52.21
CA GLY A 10 21.67 -32.19 52.04
C GLY A 10 22.77 -31.47 51.27
N GLY A 11 22.73 -31.55 49.94
CA GLY A 11 23.44 -30.58 49.11
C GLY A 11 22.81 -29.22 49.33
N GLU A 12 23.59 -28.25 49.79
CA GLU A 12 23.16 -26.87 49.94
C GLU A 12 22.74 -26.33 48.58
N VAL A 13 21.43 -26.17 48.39
CA VAL A 13 20.84 -25.68 47.14
C VAL A 13 20.92 -24.15 47.15
N LYS A 14 21.83 -23.58 46.36
CA LYS A 14 22.00 -22.12 46.27
C LYS A 14 20.80 -21.48 45.56
N PRO A 15 20.17 -20.45 46.16
CA PRO A 15 19.05 -19.75 45.54
C PRO A 15 19.50 -18.99 44.28
N VAL A 16 18.59 -18.86 43.32
CA VAL A 16 18.82 -18.13 42.06
C VAL A 16 17.98 -16.85 42.07
N LEU A 17 18.57 -15.72 41.65
CA LEU A 17 17.84 -14.46 41.53
C LEU A 17 17.26 -14.31 40.13
N CYS A 18 15.98 -13.94 40.05
CA CYS A 18 15.34 -13.60 38.78
C CYS A 18 16.06 -12.41 38.11
N PRO A 19 16.46 -12.50 36.83
CA PRO A 19 17.18 -11.42 36.16
C PRO A 19 16.33 -10.15 36.02
N GLN A 20 15.01 -10.30 35.91
CA GLN A 20 14.06 -9.20 35.65
C GLN A 20 13.56 -8.52 36.92
N CYS A 21 12.99 -9.28 37.87
CA CYS A 21 12.38 -8.71 39.08
C CYS A 21 13.20 -8.90 40.37
N LYS A 22 14.38 -9.53 40.29
CA LYS A 22 15.27 -9.84 41.41
C LYS A 22 14.64 -10.66 42.54
N ALA A 23 13.50 -11.29 42.31
CA ALA A 23 12.92 -12.24 43.26
C ALA A 23 13.86 -13.44 43.46
N VAL A 24 13.92 -13.93 44.70
CA VAL A 24 14.59 -15.18 45.06
C VAL A 24 13.73 -16.33 44.55
N CYS A 25 14.30 -17.16 43.69
CA CYS A 25 13.65 -18.33 43.11
C CYS A 25 14.42 -19.58 43.51
N THR A 26 13.72 -20.72 43.60
CA THR A 26 14.40 -21.99 43.80
C THR A 26 15.11 -22.37 42.50
N PRO A 27 16.30 -23.00 42.56
CA PRO A 27 16.97 -23.41 41.35
C PRO A 27 16.20 -24.48 40.57
N GLU A 28 15.27 -25.20 41.19
CA GLU A 28 14.40 -26.16 40.50
C GLU A 28 13.34 -25.46 39.61
N ASP A 29 13.10 -24.15 39.81
CA ASP A 29 12.10 -23.40 39.05
C ASP A 29 12.57 -23.08 37.62
N ASN A 30 11.71 -23.35 36.63
CA ASN A 30 11.96 -23.01 35.23
C ASN A 30 11.63 -21.55 34.90
N TYR A 31 10.79 -20.91 35.71
CA TYR A 31 10.32 -19.54 35.53
C TYR A 31 10.15 -18.85 36.89
N CYS A 32 10.12 -17.52 36.88
CA CYS A 32 9.89 -16.74 38.07
C CYS A 32 8.39 -16.67 38.39
N HIS A 33 7.98 -17.15 39.57
CA HIS A 33 6.58 -17.06 40.03
C HIS A 33 6.03 -15.63 40.17
N ARG A 34 6.93 -14.63 40.25
CA ARG A 34 6.53 -13.22 40.43
C ARG A 34 6.29 -12.48 39.11
N CYS A 35 7.14 -12.69 38.10
CA CYS A 35 7.05 -11.94 36.83
C CYS A 35 6.93 -12.82 35.58
N GLY A 36 6.93 -14.15 35.72
CA GLY A 36 6.80 -15.09 34.61
C GLY A 36 8.06 -15.29 33.76
N GLN A 37 9.16 -14.61 34.06
CA GLN A 37 10.39 -14.70 33.28
C GLN A 37 11.04 -16.08 33.39
N TYR A 38 11.44 -16.66 32.25
CA TYR A 38 12.20 -17.91 32.23
C TYR A 38 13.57 -17.75 32.91
N LEU A 39 13.85 -18.63 33.88
CA LEU A 39 15.11 -18.66 34.64
C LEU A 39 16.12 -19.61 34.02
N ARG A 40 15.63 -20.70 33.43
CA ARG A 40 16.45 -21.71 32.74
C ARG A 40 15.92 -21.90 31.33
N LEU A 41 16.70 -21.46 30.35
CA LEU A 41 16.49 -21.80 28.95
C LEU A 41 17.01 -23.23 28.73
N TYR A 42 16.22 -24.22 29.13
CA TYR A 42 16.47 -25.58 28.65
C TYR A 42 16.18 -25.60 27.16
N ARG A 43 17.24 -25.61 26.35
CA ARG A 43 17.11 -26.04 24.95
C ARG A 43 16.79 -27.52 24.98
N LEU A 44 15.49 -27.83 24.92
CA LEU A 44 15.05 -29.17 24.60
C LEU A 44 15.72 -29.56 23.28
N PRO A 45 16.34 -30.75 23.17
CA PRO A 45 16.83 -31.28 21.90
C PRO A 45 15.63 -31.69 21.06
N VAL A 46 14.80 -30.72 20.67
CA VAL A 46 13.78 -30.92 19.66
C VAL A 46 14.54 -30.81 18.35
N GLU A 47 14.61 -31.91 17.61
CA GLU A 47 15.04 -31.86 16.22
C GLU A 47 14.17 -30.83 15.51
N ALA A 48 14.79 -29.72 15.09
CA ALA A 48 14.07 -28.71 14.34
C ALA A 48 13.44 -29.41 13.13
N PRO A 49 12.12 -29.31 12.92
CA PRO A 49 11.48 -29.99 11.80
C PRO A 49 12.18 -29.51 10.54
N ARG A 50 12.91 -30.41 9.88
CA ARG A 50 13.54 -30.15 8.59
C ARG A 50 12.40 -29.90 7.61
N ARG A 51 12.01 -28.63 7.46
CA ARG A 51 11.10 -28.20 6.40
C ARG A 51 11.84 -28.41 5.09
N ALA A 52 11.72 -29.60 4.53
CA ALA A 52 12.15 -29.86 3.18
C ALA A 52 11.34 -28.93 2.27
N LEU A 53 12.01 -27.96 1.65
CA LEU A 53 11.42 -27.17 0.59
C LEU A 53 10.91 -28.15 -0.45
N ALA A 54 9.60 -28.09 -0.74
CA ALA A 54 8.99 -28.98 -1.72
C ALA A 54 9.77 -28.87 -3.04
N PRO A 55 10.05 -30.00 -3.73
CA PRO A 55 10.82 -29.98 -4.97
C PRO A 55 10.16 -29.03 -5.96
N SER A 56 10.92 -28.02 -6.40
CA SER A 56 10.46 -26.88 -7.21
C SER A 56 9.69 -27.31 -8.47
N GLY A 57 10.00 -28.48 -9.03
CA GLY A 57 9.32 -29.06 -10.19
C GLY A 57 7.82 -29.35 -9.98
N ARG A 58 7.36 -29.57 -8.73
CA ARG A 58 5.92 -29.79 -8.45
C ARG A 58 5.14 -28.50 -8.20
N VAL A 59 5.83 -27.40 -7.90
CA VAL A 59 5.21 -26.11 -7.58
C VAL A 59 5.03 -25.24 -8.83
N ALA A 60 5.91 -25.41 -9.83
CA ALA A 60 5.89 -24.68 -11.09
C ALA A 60 4.53 -24.70 -11.83
N PRO A 61 3.86 -25.85 -12.06
CA PRO A 61 2.60 -25.87 -12.81
C PRO A 61 1.43 -25.21 -12.06
N ALA A 62 1.42 -25.27 -10.72
CA ALA A 62 0.40 -24.61 -9.90
C ALA A 62 0.56 -23.09 -9.94
N LEU A 63 1.81 -22.60 -9.83
CA LEU A 63 2.11 -21.17 -9.95
C LEU A 63 1.80 -20.62 -11.35
N MET A 64 2.10 -21.39 -12.40
CA MET A 64 1.81 -20.99 -13.79
C MET A 64 0.30 -20.81 -14.01
N ARG A 65 -0.52 -21.75 -13.53
CA ARG A 65 -1.98 -21.64 -13.64
C ARG A 65 -2.51 -20.45 -12.85
N GLY A 66 -2.04 -20.26 -11.61
CA GLY A 66 -2.42 -19.10 -10.79
C GLY A 66 -2.05 -17.77 -11.44
N GLY A 67 -0.84 -17.68 -12.00
CA GLY A 67 -0.36 -16.50 -12.72
C GLY A 67 -1.19 -16.17 -13.96
N MET A 68 -1.63 -17.19 -14.71
CA MET A 68 -2.47 -17.01 -15.90
C MET A 68 -3.83 -16.38 -15.55
N TYR A 69 -4.49 -16.83 -14.48
CA TYR A 69 -5.77 -16.25 -14.06
C TYR A 69 -5.61 -14.78 -13.61
N LEU A 70 -4.54 -14.47 -12.88
CA LEU A 70 -4.26 -13.08 -12.47
C LEU A 70 -4.00 -12.17 -13.69
N ALA A 71 -3.25 -12.66 -14.68
CA ALA A 71 -3.00 -11.94 -15.91
C ALA A 71 -4.30 -11.67 -16.69
N LEU A 72 -5.16 -12.69 -16.81
CA LEU A 72 -6.45 -12.56 -17.50
C LEU A 72 -7.36 -11.53 -16.81
N MET A 73 -7.43 -11.57 -15.48
CA MET A 73 -8.19 -10.59 -14.68
C MET A 73 -7.65 -9.17 -14.83
N ALA A 74 -6.33 -8.99 -14.81
CA ALA A 74 -5.70 -7.69 -14.99
C ALA A 74 -5.98 -7.10 -16.39
N LEU A 75 -5.87 -7.93 -17.43
CA LEU A 75 -6.20 -7.54 -18.81
C LEU A 75 -7.68 -7.19 -18.96
N GLY A 76 -8.58 -7.97 -18.37
CA GLY A 76 -10.02 -7.69 -18.38
C GLY A 76 -10.36 -6.36 -17.71
N GLN A 77 -9.80 -6.09 -16.52
CA GLN A 77 -9.98 -4.81 -15.84
C GLN A 77 -9.43 -3.63 -16.64
N TRP A 78 -8.27 -3.81 -17.28
CA TRP A 78 -7.69 -2.78 -18.13
C TRP A 78 -8.58 -2.48 -19.34
N ALA A 79 -9.05 -3.52 -20.04
CA ALA A 79 -9.94 -3.39 -21.19
C ALA A 79 -11.26 -2.70 -20.81
N LEU A 80 -11.86 -3.08 -19.67
CA LEU A 80 -13.09 -2.45 -19.15
C LEU A 80 -12.87 -0.95 -18.90
N ARG A 81 -11.76 -0.56 -18.27
CA ARG A 81 -11.44 0.86 -18.04
C ARG A 81 -11.28 1.63 -19.34
N GLN A 82 -10.68 1.04 -20.37
CA GLN A 82 -10.57 1.69 -21.68
C GLN A 82 -11.92 1.82 -22.36
N GLY A 83 -12.77 0.80 -22.29
CA GLY A 83 -14.14 0.84 -22.82
C GLY A 83 -14.98 1.93 -22.17
N VAL A 84 -14.95 2.02 -20.83
CA VAL A 84 -15.63 3.08 -20.07
C VAL A 84 -15.11 4.46 -20.46
N ARG A 85 -13.78 4.63 -20.56
CA ARG A 85 -13.19 5.91 -20.99
C ARG A 85 -13.61 6.31 -22.40
N ALA A 86 -13.66 5.36 -23.33
CA ALA A 86 -14.09 5.60 -24.70
C ALA A 86 -15.59 5.95 -24.79
N LEU A 87 -16.43 5.32 -23.97
CA LEU A 87 -17.85 5.64 -23.87
C LEU A 87 -18.06 7.03 -23.28
N VAL A 88 -17.37 7.35 -22.19
CA VAL A 88 -17.41 8.66 -21.55
C VAL A 88 -16.89 9.74 -22.49
N SER A 89 -15.78 9.50 -23.20
CA SER A 89 -15.24 10.48 -24.14
C SER A 89 -16.14 10.69 -25.35
N ARG A 90 -16.92 9.69 -25.78
CA ARG A 90 -17.95 9.84 -26.81
C ARG A 90 -19.19 10.56 -26.29
N ALA A 91 -19.63 10.26 -25.07
CA ALA A 91 -20.79 10.93 -24.45
C ALA A 91 -20.49 12.41 -24.13
N LEU A 92 -19.26 12.70 -23.69
CA LEU A 92 -18.75 14.04 -23.44
C LEU A 92 -18.08 14.66 -24.66
N ALA A 93 -18.05 13.97 -25.82
CA ALA A 93 -17.51 14.55 -27.03
C ALA A 93 -18.32 15.81 -27.30
N PRO A 94 -17.68 16.99 -27.41
CA PRO A 94 -18.39 18.23 -27.68
C PRO A 94 -19.13 18.03 -28.99
N ARG A 95 -20.46 17.93 -28.89
CA ARG A 95 -21.40 17.90 -30.01
C ARG A 95 -20.93 19.00 -30.94
N GLN A 96 -20.45 18.61 -32.13
CA GLN A 96 -19.73 19.47 -33.06
C GLN A 96 -20.32 20.88 -32.97
N ARG A 97 -19.49 21.84 -32.55
CA ARG A 97 -19.88 23.25 -32.61
C ARG A 97 -20.26 23.48 -34.05
N ARG A 98 -21.57 23.55 -34.29
CA ARG A 98 -22.14 24.01 -35.55
C ARG A 98 -21.34 25.28 -35.87
N PRO A 99 -20.60 25.34 -36.99
CA PRO A 99 -19.79 26.50 -37.29
C PRO A 99 -20.72 27.70 -37.15
N LEU A 100 -20.45 28.57 -36.16
CA LEU A 100 -21.23 29.77 -36.01
C LEU A 100 -21.09 30.49 -37.35
N PRO A 101 -22.21 30.89 -37.99
CA PRO A 101 -22.13 31.66 -39.22
C PRO A 101 -21.20 32.83 -38.96
N ALA A 102 -20.22 32.98 -39.86
CA ALA A 102 -19.21 34.03 -39.74
C ALA A 102 -19.92 35.36 -39.43
N PRO A 103 -19.45 36.13 -38.44
CA PRO A 103 -20.05 37.43 -38.17
C PRO A 103 -20.01 38.21 -39.48
N ARG A 104 -21.19 38.56 -40.02
CA ARG A 104 -21.29 39.52 -41.11
C ARG A 104 -20.53 40.75 -40.62
N ARG A 105 -19.46 41.11 -41.32
CA ARG A 105 -18.82 42.42 -41.21
C ARG A 105 -19.94 43.43 -41.46
N SER A 106 -20.53 43.94 -40.38
CA SER A 106 -21.07 45.29 -40.39
C SER A 106 -19.84 46.16 -40.61
N GLU A 107 -19.72 46.69 -41.82
CA GLU A 107 -18.87 47.85 -42.08
C GLU A 107 -19.25 48.89 -41.04
N LEU A 108 -18.41 49.04 -40.01
CA LEU A 108 -18.50 50.20 -39.15
C LEU A 108 -18.24 51.40 -40.06
N PRO A 109 -19.08 52.46 -39.98
CA PRO A 109 -18.77 53.70 -40.67
C PRO A 109 -17.38 54.15 -40.24
N SER A 110 -16.50 54.32 -41.23
CA SER A 110 -15.20 54.95 -41.03
C SER A 110 -15.44 56.31 -40.34
N PRO A 111 -14.82 56.60 -39.18
CA PRO A 111 -14.89 57.91 -38.58
C PRO A 111 -14.11 58.88 -39.48
N THR A 112 -14.82 59.50 -40.41
CA THR A 112 -14.31 60.62 -41.19
C THR A 112 -14.58 61.88 -40.38
N GLY A 113 -13.57 62.33 -39.64
CA GLY A 113 -13.63 63.59 -38.89
C GLY A 113 -12.73 63.54 -37.67
N ALA A 114 -11.61 64.25 -37.77
CA ALA A 114 -10.69 64.52 -36.68
C ALA A 114 -11.43 65.21 -35.53
N ASP A 115 -11.30 64.66 -34.32
CA ASP A 115 -10.68 65.36 -33.18
C ASP A 115 -10.64 64.42 -31.96
N ASP A 116 -9.41 64.09 -31.59
CA ASP A 116 -8.85 63.79 -30.27
C ASP A 116 -9.59 63.00 -29.16
N GLU A 117 -8.85 61.98 -28.70
CA GLU A 117 -8.59 61.66 -27.27
C GLU A 117 -9.55 60.84 -26.39
N GLN A 118 -10.58 60.15 -26.89
CA GLN A 118 -11.33 59.19 -26.04
C GLN A 118 -11.55 57.80 -26.64
N SER A 119 -10.56 57.36 -27.41
CA SER A 119 -10.49 55.96 -27.80
C SER A 119 -10.00 55.08 -26.63
N VAL A 120 -10.66 53.92 -26.49
CA VAL A 120 -10.13 52.70 -25.88
C VAL A 120 -10.20 52.56 -24.34
N ALA A 121 -11.41 52.51 -23.79
CA ALA A 121 -11.70 51.70 -22.60
C ALA A 121 -12.76 50.63 -22.91
N PHE A 122 -12.62 49.96 -24.05
CA PHE A 122 -13.23 48.66 -24.27
C PHE A 122 -12.60 47.68 -23.26
N PHE A 123 -13.29 47.46 -22.14
CA PHE A 123 -12.96 46.42 -21.17
C PHE A 123 -13.15 45.04 -21.83
N TYR A 124 -12.13 44.60 -22.55
CA TYR A 124 -11.93 43.19 -22.88
C TYR A 124 -11.51 42.48 -21.59
N SER A 125 -12.47 41.92 -20.86
CA SER A 125 -12.15 40.98 -19.77
C SER A 125 -11.75 39.63 -20.40
N GLU A 126 -10.49 39.49 -20.76
CA GLU A 126 -9.93 38.21 -21.19
C GLU A 126 -9.88 37.24 -20.00
N THR A 127 -10.76 36.25 -19.96
CA THR A 127 -10.65 35.13 -19.03
C THR A 127 -9.56 34.18 -19.53
N LEU A 128 -8.38 34.24 -18.92
CA LEU A 128 -7.27 33.29 -19.15
C LEU A 128 -7.63 31.91 -18.60
N VAL A 129 -7.89 30.95 -19.49
CA VAL A 129 -7.99 29.52 -19.11
C VAL A 129 -6.61 28.88 -19.27
N VAL A 130 -5.89 28.74 -18.15
CA VAL A 130 -4.59 28.06 -18.11
C VAL A 130 -4.80 26.54 -18.24
N ARG A 131 -4.55 26.00 -19.43
CA ARG A 131 -4.59 24.55 -19.67
C ARG A 131 -3.21 23.93 -19.39
N ARG A 132 -3.04 23.29 -18.22
CA ARG A 132 -1.84 22.50 -17.90
C ARG A 132 -1.75 21.27 -18.82
N VAL A 133 -0.70 21.20 -19.62
CA VAL A 133 -0.31 19.99 -20.36
C VAL A 133 0.73 19.24 -19.51
N LEU A 134 0.32 18.13 -18.88
CA LEU A 134 1.27 17.17 -18.31
C LEU A 134 1.92 16.39 -19.46
N ARG A 135 3.08 16.87 -19.92
CA ARG A 135 4.01 16.10 -20.75
C ARG A 135 4.57 14.95 -19.91
N ARG A 136 4.17 13.71 -20.23
CA ARG A 136 4.89 12.50 -19.82
C ARG A 136 6.24 12.45 -20.57
N ARG A 137 7.33 12.32 -19.82
CA ARG A 137 8.49 11.53 -20.26
C ARG A 137 8.34 10.14 -19.65
#